data_AF-A0A7W9QPA9-F1
#
_entry.id   AF-A0A7W9QPA9-F1
#
_cell.length_a   1.000
_cell.length_b   1.000
_cell.length_c   1.000
_cell.angle_alpha   90.00
_cell.angle_beta   90.00
_cell.angle_gamma   90.00
#
_symmetry.space_group_name_H-M   'P 1'
#
loop_
_entity.id
_entity.type
_entity.pdbx_description
1 polymer ?
#
loop_
_entity_poly.entity_id
_entity_poly.type
_entity_poly.pdbx_seq_one_letter_code
_entity_poly.pdbx_strand_id
1 'polypeptide(L)'
;MLLDDESIKEWEWTALRDLSSSDGRFRDFLWRYGNDQRRGRQRYQFLAEIYNETRRPADLEVLSRAGQVLPDPADGKVLKTDLISRRPFDSLVTEADPITVVDFFSRKVESTAFPAPEKDVFDAIAAVWPSKSSFVVSLVEAAVSNEATIGERLLETLSSLIDAENFSQVTSNAPLTRAALLSRRPELLDSSNVSALSIKDLSDAIARINAPELAARVIPQLLSIELPEAALVLSSKFPALVVHSVLNLIASSSSAKALEIGESWISVVKDMAVVDVLSMVRTGHEISAYAFVLDYDLSYAIAAGSHAWAHAVENISDGFPEISRSSLMSLLMAIALSQPSPGCEPLFLISFETVHSDMERSALPTKAFENLSALLPWVHWWRQWDLCYRLRLAVVSRFVENRLSVKAFSGLSSDRRLCLELREIAAETKKGKSYLRKLERY
;
A
#
# COMPACT_ATOMS: atom_id res chain seq x y z
N MET A 1 51.34 0.11 62.05
CA MET A 1 51.29 1.47 61.51
C MET A 1 49.98 1.56 60.75
N LEU A 2 48.96 2.13 61.39
CA LEU A 2 47.62 2.27 60.82
C LEU A 2 47.69 3.41 59.80
N LEU A 3 47.54 3.10 58.53
CA LEU A 3 47.30 4.09 57.49
C LEU A 3 45.88 4.61 57.71
N ASP A 4 45.69 5.93 57.66
CA ASP A 4 44.37 6.56 57.69
C ASP A 4 43.52 5.97 56.54
N ASP A 5 42.40 5.36 56.93
CA ASP A 5 41.48 4.58 56.09
C ASP A 5 40.85 5.41 54.94
N GLU A 6 40.93 6.74 55.02
CA GLU A 6 40.33 7.67 54.05
C GLU A 6 41.20 7.96 52.80
N SER A 7 42.41 7.40 52.70
CA SER A 7 43.35 7.70 51.59
C SER A 7 43.59 6.57 50.58
N ILE A 8 43.15 5.35 50.87
CA ILE A 8 43.46 4.17 50.03
C ILE A 8 42.42 4.05 48.92
N LYS A 9 42.88 4.05 47.66
CA LYS A 9 42.01 3.89 46.50
C LYS A 9 41.55 2.45 46.36
N GLU A 10 40.40 2.25 45.73
CA GLU A 10 39.77 0.92 45.60
C GLU A 10 40.69 -0.12 44.92
N TRP A 11 41.47 0.29 43.92
CA TRP A 11 42.42 -0.59 43.23
C TRP A 11 43.60 -1.03 44.12
N GLU A 12 43.99 -0.19 45.07
CA GLU A 12 45.05 -0.49 46.05
C GLU A 12 44.54 -1.51 47.06
N TRP A 13 43.27 -1.40 47.45
CA TRP A 13 42.59 -2.42 48.27
C TRP A 13 42.57 -3.79 47.58
N THR A 14 42.30 -3.85 46.28
CA THR A 14 42.36 -5.09 45.50
C THR A 14 43.75 -5.71 45.51
N ALA A 15 44.80 -4.89 45.32
CA ALA A 15 46.18 -5.34 45.37
C ALA A 15 46.59 -5.84 46.76
N LEU A 16 46.23 -5.11 47.83
CA LEU A 16 46.51 -5.49 49.21
C LEU A 16 45.79 -6.78 49.60
N ARG A 17 44.54 -6.97 49.13
CA ARG A 17 43.75 -8.18 49.37
C ARG A 17 44.35 -9.39 48.67
N ASP A 18 44.85 -9.25 47.45
CA ASP A 18 45.55 -10.34 46.75
C ASP A 18 46.85 -10.75 47.46
N LEU A 19 47.64 -9.78 47.94
CA LEU A 19 48.86 -10.05 48.72
C LEU A 19 48.58 -10.77 50.04
N SER A 20 47.42 -10.49 50.65
CA SER A 20 47.04 -11.03 51.96
C SER A 20 46.22 -12.33 51.87
N SER A 21 45.75 -12.72 50.68
CA SER A 21 44.87 -13.87 50.48
C SER A 21 45.52 -14.98 49.64
N SER A 22 45.14 -16.23 49.91
CA SER A 22 45.59 -17.40 49.13
C SER A 22 44.70 -17.73 47.94
N ASP A 23 43.61 -16.98 47.70
CA ASP A 23 42.56 -17.28 46.70
C ASP A 23 43.04 -17.15 45.25
N GLY A 24 44.07 -16.32 44.99
CA GLY A 24 44.76 -16.25 43.69
C GLY A 24 43.94 -15.73 42.50
N ARG A 25 42.63 -15.52 42.65
CA ARG A 25 41.71 -15.11 41.56
C ARG A 25 42.11 -13.82 40.86
N PHE A 26 42.65 -12.85 41.59
CA PHE A 26 43.14 -11.61 40.98
C PHE A 26 44.43 -11.84 40.19
N ARG A 27 45.34 -12.69 40.68
CA ARG A 27 46.51 -13.12 39.90
C ARG A 27 46.10 -13.83 38.63
N ASP A 28 45.15 -14.76 38.68
CA ASP A 28 44.64 -15.45 37.49
C ASP A 28 44.04 -14.47 36.48
N PHE A 29 43.29 -13.48 36.95
CA PHE A 29 42.74 -12.40 36.13
C PHE A 29 43.86 -11.60 35.44
N LEU A 30 44.88 -11.17 36.18
CA LEU A 30 46.02 -10.44 35.64
C LEU A 30 46.80 -11.28 34.62
N TRP A 31 46.93 -12.58 34.85
CA TRP A 31 47.65 -13.48 33.94
C TRP A 31 46.90 -13.66 32.63
N ARG A 32 45.56 -13.83 32.68
CA ARG A 32 44.72 -13.97 31.48
C ARG A 32 44.66 -12.66 30.68
N TYR A 33 44.35 -11.55 31.34
CA TYR A 33 43.98 -10.30 30.66
C TYR A 33 45.10 -9.25 30.60
N GLY A 34 46.21 -9.47 31.31
CA GLY A 34 47.39 -8.60 31.25
C GLY A 34 48.38 -9.02 30.16
N ASN A 35 48.31 -10.24 29.65
CA ASN A 35 49.28 -10.81 28.72
C ASN A 35 49.28 -10.13 27.34
N ASP A 36 48.13 -9.66 26.88
CA ASP A 36 47.94 -9.03 25.56
C ASP A 36 47.82 -7.49 25.64
N GLN A 37 48.29 -6.87 26.74
CA GLN A 37 48.29 -5.42 26.90
C GLN A 37 49.64 -4.77 26.56
N ARG A 38 49.66 -3.88 25.56
CA ARG A 38 50.87 -3.22 25.04
C ARG A 38 51.57 -2.29 26.04
N ARG A 39 50.90 -1.88 27.12
CA ARG A 39 51.43 -0.99 28.16
C ARG A 39 51.63 -1.65 29.53
N GLY A 40 51.55 -2.98 29.61
CA GLY A 40 51.94 -3.81 30.76
C GLY A 40 51.63 -3.19 32.12
N ARG A 41 52.69 -2.91 32.92
CA ARG A 41 52.56 -2.39 34.31
C ARG A 41 51.80 -1.08 34.43
N GLN A 42 51.77 -0.23 33.40
CA GLN A 42 51.02 1.04 33.43
C GLN A 42 49.49 0.80 33.43
N ARG A 43 49.05 -0.41 33.09
CA ARG A 43 47.64 -0.82 33.08
C ARG A 43 47.22 -1.58 34.33
N TYR A 44 48.13 -1.77 35.29
CA TYR A 44 47.84 -2.51 36.51
C TYR A 44 46.65 -1.91 37.27
N GLN A 45 46.63 -0.59 37.45
CA GLN A 45 45.52 0.11 38.09
C GLN A 45 44.19 -0.17 37.37
N PHE A 46 44.15 0.01 36.04
CA PHE A 46 42.96 -0.26 35.23
C PHE A 46 42.47 -1.71 35.36
N LEU A 47 43.38 -2.68 35.30
CA LEU A 47 43.04 -4.09 35.44
C LEU A 47 42.50 -4.43 36.84
N ALA A 48 43.05 -3.81 37.90
CA ALA A 48 42.54 -3.95 39.26
C ALA A 48 41.12 -3.38 39.42
N GLU A 49 40.84 -2.24 38.79
CA GLU A 49 39.54 -1.59 38.84
C GLU A 49 38.50 -2.37 38.02
N ILE A 50 38.82 -2.76 36.77
CA ILE A 50 37.95 -3.61 35.95
C ILE A 50 37.68 -4.95 36.62
N TYR A 51 38.66 -5.55 37.31
CA TYR A 51 38.45 -6.81 38.03
C TYR A 51 37.36 -6.71 39.08
N ASN A 52 37.29 -5.59 39.82
CA ASN A 52 36.25 -5.35 40.81
C ASN A 52 34.89 -5.10 40.16
N GLU A 53 34.86 -4.30 39.09
CA GLU A 53 33.64 -3.94 38.37
C GLU A 53 33.01 -5.17 37.69
N THR A 54 33.83 -6.05 37.11
CA THR A 54 33.41 -7.26 36.39
C THR A 54 33.07 -8.45 37.29
N ARG A 55 33.04 -8.25 38.62
CA ARG A 55 32.41 -9.22 39.54
C ARG A 55 30.90 -9.30 39.32
N ARG A 56 30.31 -8.28 38.67
CA ARG A 56 28.94 -8.26 38.16
C ARG A 56 28.98 -8.24 36.62
N PRO A 57 27.86 -8.54 35.92
CA PRO A 57 27.79 -8.36 34.47
C PRO A 57 28.23 -6.95 34.08
N ALA A 58 29.07 -6.84 33.06
CA ALA A 58 29.58 -5.55 32.61
C ALA A 58 28.43 -4.65 32.12
N ASP A 59 28.40 -3.42 32.60
CA ASP A 59 27.46 -2.40 32.14
C ASP A 59 28.10 -1.50 31.06
N LEU A 60 27.33 -0.50 30.60
CA LEU A 60 27.79 0.44 29.59
C LEU A 60 29.00 1.27 30.04
N GLU A 61 29.16 1.53 31.33
CA GLU A 61 30.27 2.33 31.86
C GLU A 61 31.56 1.52 31.81
N VAL A 62 31.50 0.24 32.23
CA VAL A 62 32.64 -0.70 32.15
C VAL A 62 33.10 -0.87 30.70
N LEU A 63 32.16 -1.09 29.78
CA LEU A 63 32.47 -1.26 28.35
C LEU A 63 33.06 0.02 27.74
N SER A 64 32.47 1.19 28.04
CA SER A 64 32.97 2.48 27.54
C SER A 64 34.38 2.76 28.06
N ARG A 65 34.60 2.52 29.35
CA ARG A 65 35.91 2.70 29.99
C ARG A 65 36.96 1.78 29.38
N ALA A 66 36.64 0.50 29.16
CA ALA A 66 37.55 -0.44 28.52
C ALA A 66 37.91 0.01 27.10
N GLY A 67 36.94 0.48 26.30
CA GLY A 67 37.20 1.00 24.96
C GLY A 67 38.06 2.27 24.95
N GLN A 68 37.85 3.20 25.89
CA GLN A 68 38.64 4.43 26.00
C GLN A 68 40.08 4.16 26.45
N VAL A 69 40.26 3.25 27.39
CA VAL A 69 41.58 2.88 27.92
C VAL A 69 42.35 2.03 26.91
N LEU A 70 41.67 1.13 26.19
CA LEU A 70 42.24 0.19 25.21
C LEU A 70 41.67 0.42 23.79
N PRO A 71 41.97 1.57 23.15
CA PRO A 71 41.34 1.97 21.90
C PRO A 71 41.77 1.15 20.68
N ASP A 72 42.95 0.50 20.72
CA ASP A 72 43.40 -0.39 19.65
C ASP A 72 42.69 -1.76 19.79
N PRO A 73 41.97 -2.25 18.77
CA PRO A 73 41.27 -3.54 18.80
C PRO A 73 42.14 -4.74 19.19
N ALA A 74 43.45 -4.68 18.93
CA ALA A 74 44.39 -5.74 19.28
C ALA A 74 44.98 -5.61 20.70
N ASP A 75 44.84 -4.46 21.37
CA ASP A 75 45.32 -4.24 22.74
C ASP A 75 44.26 -4.71 23.76
N GLY A 76 44.59 -5.68 24.61
CA GLY A 76 43.63 -6.28 25.56
C GLY A 76 42.44 -6.98 24.89
N LYS A 77 42.69 -7.62 23.74
CA LYS A 77 41.69 -8.33 22.93
C LYS A 77 40.95 -9.39 23.75
N VAL A 78 41.65 -10.20 24.54
CA VAL A 78 41.04 -11.29 25.32
C VAL A 78 40.05 -10.73 26.34
N LEU A 79 40.42 -9.66 27.05
CA LEU A 79 39.52 -8.98 27.98
C LEU A 79 38.30 -8.42 27.26
N LYS A 80 38.51 -7.72 26.15
CA LYS A 80 37.41 -7.11 25.38
C LYS A 80 36.45 -8.15 24.78
N THR A 81 36.95 -9.30 24.34
CA THR A 81 36.11 -10.42 23.91
C THR A 81 35.30 -10.98 25.08
N ASP A 82 35.94 -11.33 26.19
CA ASP A 82 35.23 -11.92 27.34
C ASP A 82 34.19 -10.95 27.94
N LEU A 83 34.42 -9.63 27.87
CA LEU A 83 33.47 -8.59 28.31
C LEU A 83 32.19 -8.49 27.47
N ILE A 84 32.18 -9.00 26.23
CA ILE A 84 31.03 -8.90 25.32
C ILE A 84 30.44 -10.26 24.93
N SER A 85 31.12 -11.36 25.26
CA SER A 85 30.70 -12.72 24.92
C SER A 85 29.84 -13.34 26.04
N ARG A 86 28.89 -14.21 25.65
CA ARG A 86 28.00 -14.88 26.61
C ARG A 86 28.60 -16.10 27.28
N ARG A 87 29.53 -16.78 26.60
CA ARG A 87 30.08 -18.06 27.06
C ARG A 87 31.57 -18.19 26.77
N PRO A 88 32.43 -17.34 27.34
CA PRO A 88 33.85 -17.51 27.11
C PRO A 88 34.32 -18.71 27.95
N PHE A 89 34.80 -19.77 27.28
CA PHE A 89 35.52 -20.85 27.96
C PHE A 89 36.67 -20.22 28.77
N ASP A 90 36.73 -20.57 30.05
CA ASP A 90 37.71 -20.07 31.03
C ASP A 90 37.65 -18.55 31.31
N SER A 91 36.52 -17.88 31.04
CA SER A 91 36.31 -16.47 31.42
C SER A 91 36.45 -16.26 32.92
N LEU A 92 37.11 -15.18 33.31
CA LEU A 92 37.18 -14.71 34.70
C LEU A 92 36.33 -13.46 34.95
N VAL A 93 35.61 -13.00 33.92
CA VAL A 93 34.57 -11.97 34.01
C VAL A 93 33.17 -12.60 33.97
N THR A 94 32.22 -11.98 34.65
CA THR A 94 30.82 -12.43 34.65
C THR A 94 30.19 -12.26 33.27
N GLU A 95 29.32 -13.20 32.86
CA GLU A 95 28.59 -13.16 31.58
C GLU A 95 27.90 -11.81 31.39
N ALA A 96 28.17 -11.18 30.25
CA ALA A 96 27.58 -9.90 29.89
C ALA A 96 26.10 -10.08 29.51
N ASP A 97 25.27 -9.11 29.88
CA ASP A 97 23.90 -9.05 29.39
C ASP A 97 23.93 -8.71 27.88
N PRO A 98 23.44 -9.61 27.00
CA PRO A 98 23.48 -9.39 25.55
C PRO A 98 22.80 -8.09 25.12
N ILE A 99 21.75 -7.68 25.82
CA ILE A 99 21.04 -6.45 25.53
C ILE A 99 21.91 -5.23 25.79
N THR A 100 22.68 -5.26 26.88
CA THR A 100 23.65 -4.22 27.22
C THR A 100 24.79 -4.16 26.20
N VAL A 101 25.25 -5.31 25.71
CA VAL A 101 26.24 -5.39 24.62
C VAL A 101 25.69 -4.74 23.35
N VAL A 102 24.49 -5.11 22.91
CA VAL A 102 23.85 -4.48 21.74
C VAL A 102 23.72 -2.98 21.93
N ASP A 103 23.26 -2.52 23.11
CA ASP A 103 23.11 -1.09 23.40
C ASP A 103 24.42 -0.31 23.33
N PHE A 104 25.52 -0.91 23.81
CA PHE A 104 26.86 -0.35 23.70
C PHE A 104 27.27 -0.18 22.23
N PHE A 105 27.13 -1.22 21.41
CA PHE A 105 27.49 -1.18 19.99
C PHE A 105 26.55 -0.30 19.16
N SER A 106 25.30 -0.10 19.58
CA SER A 106 24.35 0.80 18.90
C SER A 106 24.63 2.29 19.13
N ARG A 107 25.30 2.67 20.23
CA ARG A 107 25.39 4.08 20.67
C ARG A 107 26.78 4.71 20.61
N LYS A 108 27.85 3.92 20.56
CA LYS A 108 29.20 4.42 20.93
C LYS A 108 30.23 4.28 19.82
N VAL A 109 31.01 5.35 19.61
CA VAL A 109 32.18 5.38 18.70
C VAL A 109 33.26 4.41 19.21
N GLU A 110 33.34 4.25 20.53
CA GLU A 110 34.29 3.35 21.21
C GLU A 110 34.01 1.86 20.92
N SER A 111 32.86 1.51 20.34
CA SER A 111 32.57 0.15 19.89
C SER A 111 33.59 -0.36 18.85
N THR A 112 34.22 0.55 18.10
CA THR A 112 35.30 0.21 17.15
C THR A 112 36.55 -0.36 17.82
N ALA A 113 36.74 -0.10 19.13
CA ALA A 113 37.83 -0.67 19.91
C ALA A 113 37.59 -2.16 20.26
N PHE A 114 36.37 -2.66 20.10
CA PHE A 114 36.00 -4.03 20.44
C PHE A 114 35.94 -4.92 19.18
N PRO A 115 36.15 -6.24 19.33
CA PRO A 115 35.82 -7.19 18.27
C PRO A 115 34.30 -7.18 18.01
N ALA A 116 33.90 -7.60 16.80
CA ALA A 116 32.48 -7.72 16.48
C ALA A 116 31.78 -8.74 17.41
N PRO A 117 30.57 -8.43 17.90
CA PRO A 117 29.84 -9.34 18.78
C PRO A 117 29.44 -10.63 18.06
N GLU A 118 29.37 -11.70 18.84
CA GLU A 118 28.98 -13.03 18.39
C GLU A 118 27.48 -13.10 18.02
N LYS A 119 27.09 -14.14 17.27
CA LYS A 119 25.73 -14.28 16.75
C LYS A 119 24.68 -14.42 17.87
N ASP A 120 25.04 -15.12 18.94
CA ASP A 120 24.18 -15.40 20.09
C ASP A 120 23.76 -14.14 20.88
N VAL A 121 24.51 -13.04 20.74
CA VAL A 121 24.15 -11.71 21.24
C VAL A 121 22.90 -11.18 20.52
N PHE A 122 22.80 -11.41 19.20
CA PHE A 122 21.64 -11.01 18.40
C PHE A 122 20.44 -11.95 18.63
N ASP A 123 20.68 -13.25 18.87
CA ASP A 123 19.61 -14.20 19.21
C ASP A 123 18.89 -13.81 20.52
N ALA A 124 19.57 -13.11 21.43
CA ALA A 124 18.95 -12.58 22.66
C ALA A 124 17.91 -11.49 22.38
N ILE A 125 18.01 -10.77 21.26
CA ILE A 125 17.00 -9.79 20.82
C ILE A 125 15.68 -10.51 20.50
N ALA A 126 15.76 -11.65 19.81
CA ALA A 126 14.60 -12.47 19.52
C ALA A 126 13.94 -12.99 20.81
N ALA A 127 14.73 -13.30 21.84
CA ALA A 127 14.21 -13.80 23.12
C ALA A 127 13.41 -12.76 23.92
N VAL A 128 13.69 -11.45 23.74
CA VAL A 128 12.93 -10.38 24.41
C VAL A 128 11.76 -9.85 23.58
N TRP A 129 11.64 -10.27 22.32
CA TRP A 129 10.53 -9.95 21.44
C TRP A 129 9.33 -10.89 21.67
N PRO A 130 8.07 -10.40 21.67
CA PRO A 130 7.63 -9.02 21.48
C PRO A 130 7.57 -8.20 22.79
N SER A 131 7.88 -8.78 23.95
CA SER A 131 7.67 -8.17 25.28
C SER A 131 8.36 -6.82 25.49
N LYS A 132 9.51 -6.58 24.85
CA LYS A 132 10.29 -5.33 24.91
C LYS A 132 10.45 -4.68 23.53
N SER A 133 9.41 -4.75 22.69
CA SER A 133 9.46 -4.32 21.28
C SER A 133 9.89 -2.86 21.08
N SER A 134 9.35 -1.92 21.86
CA SER A 134 9.71 -0.49 21.78
C SER A 134 11.19 -0.23 22.07
N PHE A 135 11.74 -0.98 23.03
CA PHE A 135 13.16 -0.90 23.38
C PHE A 135 14.04 -1.54 22.31
N VAL A 136 13.67 -2.71 21.78
CA VAL A 136 14.41 -3.32 20.66
C VAL A 136 14.46 -2.38 19.45
N VAL A 137 13.33 -1.77 19.10
CA VAL A 137 13.28 -0.82 17.98
C VAL A 137 14.13 0.42 18.25
N SER A 138 14.16 0.96 19.47
CA SER A 138 15.02 2.11 19.77
C SER A 138 16.51 1.78 19.69
N LEU A 139 16.90 0.53 20.00
CA LEU A 139 18.27 0.06 19.80
C LEU A 139 18.66 0.00 18.32
N VAL A 140 17.75 -0.49 17.46
CA VAL A 140 17.97 -0.51 16.01
C VAL A 140 18.02 0.91 15.46
N GLU A 141 17.12 1.79 15.89
CA GLU A 141 17.10 3.20 15.48
C GLU A 141 18.41 3.89 15.82
N ALA A 142 18.92 3.70 17.05
CA ALA A 142 20.20 4.24 17.46
C ALA A 142 21.36 3.68 16.60
N ALA A 143 21.37 2.38 16.32
CA ALA A 143 22.40 1.76 15.49
C ALA A 143 22.39 2.29 14.04
N VAL A 144 21.21 2.47 13.45
CA VAL A 144 21.07 3.00 12.08
C VAL A 144 21.45 4.48 12.04
N SER A 145 20.98 5.27 13.00
CA SER A 145 21.30 6.70 13.11
C SER A 145 22.79 6.97 13.27
N ASN A 146 23.49 6.13 14.05
CA ASN A 146 24.93 6.25 14.29
C ASN A 146 25.80 5.53 13.26
N GLU A 147 25.21 4.96 12.20
CA GLU A 147 25.92 4.14 11.20
C GLU A 147 26.76 3.02 11.87
N ALA A 148 26.25 2.44 12.95
CA ALA A 148 26.95 1.43 13.72
C ALA A 148 27.19 0.17 12.89
N THR A 149 28.34 -0.47 13.11
CA THR A 149 28.75 -1.69 12.38
C THR A 149 27.77 -2.86 12.53
N ILE A 150 26.97 -2.86 13.61
CA ILE A 150 25.97 -3.89 13.88
C ILE A 150 24.58 -3.56 13.32
N GLY A 151 24.35 -2.34 12.82
CA GLY A 151 23.03 -1.85 12.41
C GLY A 151 22.37 -2.73 11.34
N GLU A 152 23.14 -3.20 10.37
CA GLU A 152 22.66 -4.09 9.31
C GLU A 152 22.15 -5.43 9.85
N ARG A 153 22.90 -6.04 10.79
CA ARG A 153 22.51 -7.30 11.43
C ARG A 153 21.29 -7.14 12.32
N LEU A 154 21.18 -6.00 13.02
CA LEU A 154 20.01 -5.65 13.82
C LEU A 154 18.77 -5.48 12.95
N LEU A 155 18.90 -4.79 11.81
CA LEU A 155 17.82 -4.65 10.84
C LEU A 155 17.39 -5.99 10.27
N GLU A 156 18.32 -6.88 9.92
CA GLU A 156 18.02 -8.24 9.45
C GLU A 156 17.27 -9.05 10.53
N THR A 157 17.74 -8.99 11.78
CA THR A 157 17.11 -9.67 12.91
C THR A 157 15.69 -9.14 13.13
N LEU A 158 15.51 -7.83 13.23
CA LEU A 158 14.20 -7.21 13.43
C LEU A 158 13.26 -7.48 12.24
N SER A 159 13.79 -7.44 11.02
CA SER A 159 13.05 -7.75 9.79
C SER A 159 12.50 -9.18 9.78
N SER A 160 13.13 -10.13 10.48
CA SER A 160 12.63 -11.50 10.61
C SER A 160 11.58 -11.67 11.70
N LEU A 161 11.55 -10.77 12.69
CA LEU A 161 10.68 -10.85 13.88
C LEU A 161 9.38 -10.04 13.75
N ILE A 162 9.41 -8.95 12.97
CA ILE A 162 8.28 -8.04 12.84
C ILE A 162 7.24 -8.55 11.85
N ASP A 163 5.97 -8.52 12.30
CA ASP A 163 4.79 -8.75 11.47
C ASP A 163 4.21 -7.43 10.95
N ALA A 164 3.36 -7.51 9.93
CA ALA A 164 2.73 -6.32 9.35
C ALA A 164 1.74 -5.66 10.33
N GLU A 165 1.02 -6.45 11.13
CA GLU A 165 -0.07 -5.96 11.99
C GLU A 165 0.43 -4.97 13.07
N ASN A 166 1.56 -5.29 13.72
CA ASN A 166 2.14 -4.48 14.79
C ASN A 166 3.18 -3.47 14.28
N PHE A 167 3.55 -3.52 13.00
CA PHE A 167 4.62 -2.74 12.39
C PHE A 167 4.51 -1.24 12.66
N SER A 168 3.35 -0.66 12.34
CA SER A 168 3.12 0.79 12.44
C SER A 168 3.21 1.28 13.90
N GLN A 169 2.61 0.54 14.83
CA GLN A 169 2.61 0.89 16.25
C GLN A 169 4.02 0.82 16.85
N VAL A 170 4.74 -0.27 16.59
CA VAL A 170 6.03 -0.55 17.20
C VAL A 170 7.13 0.35 16.64
N THR A 171 7.03 0.75 15.37
CA THR A 171 8.00 1.66 14.73
C THR A 171 7.63 3.14 14.85
N SER A 172 6.55 3.50 15.54
CA SER A 172 6.00 4.88 15.63
C SER A 172 7.06 5.96 15.92
N ASN A 173 8.03 5.68 16.80
CA ASN A 173 9.09 6.60 17.20
C ASN A 173 10.46 6.32 16.57
N ALA A 174 10.53 5.50 15.51
CA ALA A 174 11.78 5.06 14.88
C ALA A 174 11.73 5.19 13.33
N PRO A 175 11.76 6.42 12.81
CA PRO A 175 11.58 6.68 11.38
C PRO A 175 12.67 6.07 10.49
N LEU A 176 13.94 6.04 10.93
CA LEU A 176 15.02 5.46 10.11
C LEU A 176 14.88 3.94 9.99
N THR A 177 14.59 3.28 11.12
CA THR A 177 14.32 1.85 11.18
C THR A 177 13.11 1.49 10.33
N ARG A 178 12.03 2.27 10.44
CA ARG A 178 10.83 2.07 9.64
C ARG A 178 11.11 2.14 8.13
N ALA A 179 11.79 3.19 7.68
CA ALA A 179 12.14 3.37 6.28
C ALA A 179 13.05 2.23 5.77
N ALA A 180 14.02 1.81 6.58
CA ALA A 180 14.91 0.70 6.26
C ALA A 180 14.16 -0.65 6.17
N LEU A 181 13.22 -0.90 7.09
CA LEU A 181 12.38 -2.11 7.07
C LEU A 181 11.44 -2.14 5.87
N LEU A 182 10.73 -1.05 5.57
CA LEU A 182 9.87 -0.94 4.38
C LEU A 182 10.65 -1.09 3.08
N SER A 183 11.88 -0.59 3.03
CA SER A 183 12.75 -0.74 1.87
C SER A 183 13.14 -2.19 1.59
N ARG A 184 13.17 -3.05 2.62
CA ARG A 184 13.50 -4.49 2.52
C ARG A 184 12.27 -5.37 2.37
N ARG A 185 11.20 -5.05 3.08
CA ARG A 185 9.95 -5.81 3.14
C ARG A 185 8.76 -4.89 2.91
N PRO A 186 8.45 -4.54 1.64
CA PRO A 186 7.25 -3.78 1.31
C PRO A 186 5.95 -4.46 1.78
N GLU A 187 5.99 -5.77 2.05
CA GLU A 187 4.86 -6.53 2.61
C GLU A 187 4.41 -6.02 3.99
N LEU A 188 5.23 -5.24 4.69
CA LEU A 188 4.84 -4.58 5.95
C LEU A 188 3.78 -3.48 5.74
N LEU A 189 3.55 -3.04 4.49
CA LEU A 189 2.41 -2.20 4.14
C LEU A 189 1.08 -2.97 4.14
N ASP A 190 1.09 -4.29 4.26
CA ASP A 190 -0.13 -5.11 4.34
C ASP A 190 -0.71 -5.10 5.76
N SER A 191 -0.88 -3.89 6.33
CA SER A 191 -1.33 -3.70 7.71
C SER A 191 -2.58 -2.84 7.75
N SER A 192 -3.53 -3.13 8.63
CA SER A 192 -4.72 -2.27 8.80
C SER A 192 -4.39 -0.83 9.24
N ASN A 193 -3.14 -0.57 9.63
CA ASN A 193 -2.66 0.70 10.18
C ASN A 193 -1.73 1.48 9.22
N VAL A 194 -1.80 1.23 7.91
CA VAL A 194 -1.03 1.97 6.88
C VAL A 194 -1.27 3.47 6.96
N SER A 195 -2.48 3.90 7.31
CA SER A 195 -2.85 5.32 7.45
C SER A 195 -2.08 6.07 8.54
N ALA A 196 -1.47 5.36 9.49
CA ALA A 196 -0.64 5.96 10.53
C ALA A 196 0.81 6.21 10.09
N LEU A 197 1.21 5.73 8.91
CA LEU A 197 2.55 5.95 8.36
C LEU A 197 2.67 7.37 7.77
N SER A 198 3.89 7.91 7.75
CA SER A 198 4.14 9.20 7.13
C SER A 198 4.00 9.12 5.61
N ILE A 199 3.57 10.22 4.97
CA ILE A 199 3.43 10.32 3.51
C ILE A 199 4.74 9.94 2.79
N LYS A 200 5.89 10.32 3.36
CA LYS A 200 7.21 10.00 2.81
C LYS A 200 7.48 8.50 2.85
N ASP A 201 7.28 7.86 4.00
CA ASP A 201 7.51 6.41 4.18
C ASP A 201 6.63 5.61 3.22
N LEU A 202 5.36 6.03 3.06
CA LEU A 202 4.43 5.42 2.12
C LEU A 202 4.92 5.55 0.68
N SER A 203 5.33 6.75 0.26
CA SER A 203 5.76 7.00 -1.12
C SER A 203 7.00 6.17 -1.50
N ASP A 204 8.00 6.13 -0.62
CA ASP A 204 9.23 5.35 -0.83
C ASP A 204 8.94 3.84 -0.89
N ALA A 205 8.03 3.34 -0.06
CA ALA A 205 7.65 1.93 -0.01
C ALA A 205 6.79 1.53 -1.23
N ILE A 206 5.83 2.37 -1.62
CA ILE A 206 4.95 2.15 -2.78
C ILE A 206 5.75 2.07 -4.08
N ALA A 207 6.78 2.92 -4.23
CA ALA A 207 7.67 2.88 -5.38
C ALA A 207 8.35 1.52 -5.58
N ARG A 208 8.49 0.71 -4.51
CA ARG A 208 9.13 -0.60 -4.51
C ARG A 208 8.17 -1.78 -4.66
N ILE A 209 6.85 -1.54 -4.60
CA ILE A 209 5.86 -2.60 -4.85
C ILE A 209 5.95 -3.03 -6.31
N ASN A 210 6.29 -4.30 -6.52
CA ASN A 210 6.35 -4.93 -7.84
C ASN A 210 5.49 -6.20 -7.94
N ALA A 211 5.08 -6.78 -6.79
CA ALA A 211 4.21 -7.95 -6.75
C ALA A 211 2.73 -7.54 -6.84
N PRO A 212 1.97 -8.05 -7.83
CA PRO A 212 0.56 -7.69 -8.00
C PRO A 212 -0.31 -8.17 -6.82
N GLU A 213 0.06 -9.27 -6.15
CA GLU A 213 -0.67 -9.78 -5.00
C GLU A 213 -0.59 -8.84 -3.81
N LEU A 214 0.58 -8.22 -3.59
CA LEU A 214 0.75 -7.21 -2.55
C LEU A 214 0.00 -5.92 -2.93
N ALA A 215 0.13 -5.48 -4.18
CA ALA A 215 -0.59 -4.30 -4.68
C ALA A 215 -2.12 -4.45 -4.50
N ALA A 216 -2.67 -5.62 -4.80
CA ALA A 216 -4.09 -5.90 -4.65
C ALA A 216 -4.61 -5.78 -3.20
N ARG A 217 -3.74 -5.99 -2.20
CA ARG A 217 -4.10 -5.85 -0.78
C ARG A 217 -3.84 -4.44 -0.23
N VAL A 218 -2.81 -3.78 -0.73
CA VAL A 218 -2.41 -2.43 -0.30
C VAL A 218 -3.27 -1.33 -0.94
N ILE A 219 -3.57 -1.41 -2.24
CA ILE A 219 -4.32 -0.35 -2.96
C ILE A 219 -5.64 -0.01 -2.25
N PRO A 220 -6.52 -0.97 -1.87
CA PRO A 220 -7.78 -0.66 -1.19
C PRO A 220 -7.61 0.14 0.11
N GLN A 221 -6.51 -0.07 0.83
CA GLN A 221 -6.20 0.60 2.09
C GLN A 221 -5.73 2.04 1.88
N LEU A 222 -5.16 2.33 0.70
CA LEU A 222 -4.66 3.65 0.33
C LEU A 222 -5.71 4.54 -0.32
N LEU A 223 -6.84 3.98 -0.79
CA LEU A 223 -7.86 4.75 -1.51
C LEU A 223 -8.44 5.90 -0.69
N SER A 224 -8.49 5.78 0.64
CA SER A 224 -8.97 6.83 1.54
C SER A 224 -7.93 7.86 1.94
N ILE A 225 -6.69 7.69 1.49
CA ILE A 225 -5.58 8.59 1.77
C ILE A 225 -5.26 9.39 0.50
N GLU A 226 -5.23 10.71 0.62
CA GLU A 226 -4.85 11.59 -0.48
C GLU A 226 -3.34 11.51 -0.73
N LEU A 227 -2.94 10.71 -1.72
CA LEU A 227 -1.54 10.46 -2.08
C LEU A 227 -1.37 10.52 -3.61
N PRO A 228 -1.25 11.72 -4.20
CA PRO A 228 -1.17 11.87 -5.66
C PRO A 228 -0.05 11.08 -6.33
N GLU A 229 1.15 11.07 -5.73
CA GLU A 229 2.29 10.32 -6.25
C GLU A 229 2.04 8.81 -6.23
N ALA A 230 1.43 8.29 -5.17
CA ALA A 230 1.08 6.88 -5.07
C ALA A 230 0.04 6.48 -6.12
N ALA A 231 -0.99 7.30 -6.31
CA ALA A 231 -2.02 7.07 -7.32
C ALA A 231 -1.41 6.98 -8.73
N LEU A 232 -0.49 7.89 -9.07
CA LEU A 232 0.23 7.88 -10.34
C LEU A 232 1.14 6.66 -10.50
N VAL A 233 1.95 6.32 -9.49
CA VAL A 233 2.88 5.19 -9.55
C VAL A 233 2.13 3.86 -9.65
N LEU A 234 1.10 3.66 -8.82
CA LEU A 234 0.36 2.40 -8.78
C LEU A 234 -0.56 2.23 -9.98
N SER A 235 -1.13 3.31 -10.52
CA SER A 235 -1.91 3.23 -11.78
C SER A 235 -1.02 2.93 -12.98
N SER A 236 0.19 3.47 -13.02
CA SER A 236 1.14 3.15 -14.09
C SER A 236 1.62 1.69 -14.02
N LYS A 237 1.84 1.14 -12.83
CA LYS A 237 2.32 -0.24 -12.65
C LYS A 237 1.19 -1.29 -12.70
N PHE A 238 0.04 -0.97 -12.12
CA PHE A 238 -1.06 -1.90 -11.88
C PHE A 238 -2.43 -1.28 -12.27
N PRO A 239 -2.61 -0.84 -13.53
CA PRO A 239 -3.79 -0.07 -13.93
C PRO A 239 -5.10 -0.81 -13.65
N ALA A 240 -5.17 -2.10 -13.95
CA ALA A 240 -6.38 -2.90 -13.74
C ALA A 240 -6.78 -3.03 -12.26
N LEU A 241 -5.80 -3.15 -11.35
CA LEU A 241 -6.05 -3.25 -9.92
C LEU A 241 -6.55 -1.92 -9.34
N VAL A 242 -5.95 -0.79 -9.78
CA VAL A 242 -6.40 0.55 -9.40
C VAL A 242 -7.81 0.81 -9.88
N VAL A 243 -8.09 0.57 -11.18
CA VAL A 243 -9.43 0.73 -11.75
C VAL A 243 -10.46 -0.10 -11.00
N HIS A 244 -10.23 -1.41 -10.81
CA HIS A 244 -11.18 -2.25 -10.08
C HIS A 244 -11.39 -1.75 -8.65
N SER A 245 -10.32 -1.39 -7.95
CA SER A 245 -10.43 -0.99 -6.53
C SER A 245 -11.20 0.32 -6.37
N VAL A 246 -10.93 1.31 -7.23
CA VAL A 246 -11.65 2.59 -7.24
C VAL A 246 -13.13 2.37 -7.60
N LEU A 247 -13.41 1.65 -8.69
CA LEU A 247 -14.79 1.43 -9.16
C LEU A 247 -15.62 0.60 -8.17
N ASN A 248 -15.03 -0.43 -7.55
CA ASN A 248 -15.73 -1.23 -6.54
C ASN A 248 -16.02 -0.42 -5.28
N LEU A 249 -15.11 0.45 -4.85
CA LEU A 249 -15.35 1.31 -3.69
C LEU A 249 -16.47 2.33 -3.96
N ILE A 250 -16.48 2.94 -5.16
CA ILE A 250 -17.58 3.83 -5.60
C ILE A 250 -18.90 3.05 -5.65
N ALA A 251 -18.92 1.86 -6.26
CA ALA A 251 -20.13 1.07 -6.41
C ALA A 251 -20.72 0.60 -5.06
N SER A 252 -19.86 0.28 -4.09
CA SER A 252 -20.29 -0.13 -2.75
C SER A 252 -20.83 1.04 -1.90
N SER A 253 -20.48 2.28 -2.26
CA SER A 253 -20.87 3.49 -1.53
C SER A 253 -22.29 3.94 -1.90
N SER A 254 -23.30 3.27 -1.36
CA SER A 254 -24.70 3.45 -1.78
C SER A 254 -25.40 4.73 -1.25
N SER A 255 -24.79 5.52 -0.36
CA SER A 255 -25.35 6.80 0.11
C SER A 255 -24.38 7.50 1.07
N ALA A 256 -24.04 8.76 0.82
CA ALA A 256 -23.30 9.70 1.68
C ALA A 256 -21.84 9.39 2.08
N LYS A 257 -21.35 8.15 1.93
CA LYS A 257 -19.95 7.75 2.21
C LYS A 257 -19.01 7.68 1.00
N ALA A 258 -19.49 8.02 -0.20
CA ALA A 258 -18.65 8.17 -1.40
C ALA A 258 -17.54 9.25 -1.27
N LEU A 259 -17.47 9.94 -0.12
CA LEU A 259 -16.54 11.01 0.23
C LEU A 259 -15.24 10.53 0.88
N GLU A 260 -14.99 9.23 0.99
CA GLU A 260 -13.75 8.69 1.56
C GLU A 260 -12.78 8.15 0.48
N ILE A 261 -12.90 8.56 -0.78
CA ILE A 261 -11.87 8.29 -1.80
C ILE A 261 -11.09 9.58 -2.04
N GLY A 262 -9.76 9.50 -1.99
CA GLY A 262 -8.89 10.60 -2.38
C GLY A 262 -9.14 11.03 -3.82
N GLU A 263 -9.20 12.35 -4.06
CA GLU A 263 -9.48 12.95 -5.37
C GLU A 263 -8.43 12.52 -6.41
N SER A 264 -7.17 12.35 -6.00
CA SER A 264 -6.10 11.84 -6.89
C SER A 264 -6.41 10.46 -7.48
N TRP A 265 -7.01 9.56 -6.71
CA TRP A 265 -7.38 8.22 -7.21
C TRP A 265 -8.49 8.30 -8.27
N ILE A 266 -9.47 9.18 -8.08
CA ILE A 266 -10.54 9.42 -9.04
C ILE A 266 -9.97 10.10 -10.29
N SER A 267 -9.13 11.13 -10.13
CA SER A 267 -8.51 11.86 -11.25
C SER A 267 -7.72 10.90 -12.13
N VAL A 268 -6.89 10.05 -11.53
CA VAL A 268 -6.07 9.09 -12.29
C VAL A 268 -6.93 8.14 -13.13
N VAL A 269 -8.04 7.62 -12.58
CA VAL A 269 -8.97 6.76 -13.36
C VAL A 269 -9.72 7.56 -14.43
N LYS A 270 -10.06 8.82 -14.15
CA LYS A 270 -10.72 9.72 -15.10
C LYS A 270 -9.82 10.13 -16.27
N ASP A 271 -8.53 10.32 -15.99
CA ASP A 271 -7.51 10.75 -16.96
C ASP A 271 -7.00 9.58 -17.82
N MET A 272 -7.27 8.33 -17.44
CA MET A 272 -7.05 7.17 -18.30
C MET A 272 -7.92 7.23 -19.56
N ALA A 273 -7.43 6.65 -20.65
CA ALA A 273 -8.22 6.53 -21.86
C ALA A 273 -9.47 5.68 -21.59
N VAL A 274 -10.63 6.21 -21.96
CA VAL A 274 -11.94 5.59 -21.67
C VAL A 274 -12.02 4.16 -22.21
N VAL A 275 -11.44 3.90 -23.38
CA VAL A 275 -11.37 2.57 -23.99
C VAL A 275 -10.60 1.58 -23.11
N ASP A 276 -9.50 2.02 -22.50
CA ASP A 276 -8.67 1.16 -21.65
C ASP A 276 -9.42 0.80 -20.37
N VAL A 277 -10.08 1.77 -19.72
CA VAL A 277 -10.88 1.51 -18.53
C VAL A 277 -12.04 0.56 -18.83
N LEU A 278 -12.78 0.80 -19.93
CA LEU A 278 -13.88 -0.07 -20.37
C LEU A 278 -13.42 -1.50 -20.67
N SER A 279 -12.19 -1.68 -21.18
CA SER A 279 -11.61 -3.02 -21.38
C SER A 279 -11.32 -3.77 -20.08
N MET A 280 -11.25 -3.07 -18.95
CA MET A 280 -10.98 -3.62 -17.62
C MET A 280 -12.26 -3.88 -16.82
N VAL A 281 -13.36 -3.19 -17.11
CA VAL A 281 -14.65 -3.37 -16.41
C VAL A 281 -15.22 -4.78 -16.61
N ARG A 282 -15.73 -5.41 -15.54
CA ARG A 282 -16.29 -6.77 -15.56
C ARG A 282 -17.72 -6.84 -15.02
N THR A 283 -18.17 -5.83 -14.28
CA THR A 283 -19.50 -5.83 -13.66
C THR A 283 -20.36 -4.62 -14.06
N GLY A 284 -21.68 -4.78 -13.93
CA GLY A 284 -22.69 -3.72 -14.10
C GLY A 284 -22.52 -2.62 -13.06
N HIS A 285 -22.02 -2.97 -11.89
CA HIS A 285 -21.65 -2.03 -10.83
C HIS A 285 -20.45 -1.17 -11.23
N GLU A 286 -19.41 -1.77 -11.79
CA GLU A 286 -18.20 -1.07 -12.23
C GLU A 286 -18.47 -0.14 -13.42
N ILE A 287 -19.25 -0.56 -14.43
CA ILE A 287 -19.58 0.32 -15.55
C ILE A 287 -20.44 1.52 -15.09
N SER A 288 -21.36 1.31 -14.16
CA SER A 288 -22.13 2.37 -13.53
C SER A 288 -21.24 3.33 -12.73
N ALA A 289 -20.32 2.79 -11.93
CA ALA A 289 -19.36 3.58 -11.16
C ALA A 289 -18.45 4.39 -12.09
N TYR A 290 -18.03 3.82 -13.21
CA TYR A 290 -17.19 4.53 -14.17
C TYR A 290 -17.96 5.64 -14.90
N ALA A 291 -19.20 5.38 -15.30
CA ALA A 291 -20.08 6.43 -15.83
C ALA A 291 -20.26 7.58 -14.83
N PHE A 292 -20.33 7.28 -13.52
CA PHE A 292 -20.34 8.28 -12.46
C PHE A 292 -19.01 9.04 -12.34
N VAL A 293 -17.84 8.39 -12.46
CA VAL A 293 -16.52 9.06 -12.50
C VAL A 293 -16.42 10.07 -13.65
N LEU A 294 -17.03 9.73 -14.80
CA LEU A 294 -17.16 10.64 -15.94
C LEU A 294 -18.27 11.69 -15.76
N ASP A 295 -18.91 11.73 -14.60
CA ASP A 295 -20.06 12.59 -14.28
C ASP A 295 -21.21 12.43 -15.31
N TYR A 296 -21.34 11.28 -15.95
CA TYR A 296 -22.27 11.04 -17.07
C TYR A 296 -22.14 12.09 -18.19
N ASP A 297 -20.95 12.65 -18.39
CA ASP A 297 -20.67 13.59 -19.47
C ASP A 297 -20.53 12.83 -20.80
N LEU A 298 -21.45 13.15 -21.71
CA LEU A 298 -21.54 12.53 -23.02
C LEU A 298 -20.27 12.77 -23.87
N SER A 299 -19.58 13.90 -23.70
CA SER A 299 -18.41 14.27 -24.48
C SER A 299 -17.24 13.31 -24.22
N TYR A 300 -17.02 12.94 -22.95
CA TYR A 300 -16.03 11.94 -22.57
C TYR A 300 -16.44 10.56 -23.06
N ALA A 301 -17.71 10.19 -22.90
CA ALA A 301 -18.18 8.87 -23.29
C ALA A 301 -18.09 8.62 -24.81
N ILE A 302 -18.42 9.61 -25.63
CA ILE A 302 -18.33 9.56 -27.10
C ILE A 302 -16.87 9.47 -27.59
N ALA A 303 -15.90 10.02 -26.84
CA ALA A 303 -14.49 9.94 -27.22
C ALA A 303 -13.96 8.49 -27.31
N ALA A 304 -14.56 7.56 -26.56
CA ALA A 304 -14.23 6.13 -26.60
C ALA A 304 -14.78 5.39 -27.84
N GLY A 305 -15.80 5.96 -28.49
CA GLY A 305 -16.58 5.26 -29.51
C GLY A 305 -17.65 4.34 -28.92
N SER A 306 -18.76 4.19 -29.65
CA SER A 306 -19.88 3.33 -29.26
C SER A 306 -19.51 1.84 -29.16
N HIS A 307 -18.53 1.36 -29.93
CA HIS A 307 -18.04 -0.02 -29.87
C HIS A 307 -17.41 -0.39 -28.53
N ALA A 308 -16.62 0.50 -27.93
CA ALA A 308 -15.95 0.22 -26.65
C ALA A 308 -16.98 0.00 -25.54
N TRP A 309 -18.01 0.85 -25.50
CA TRP A 309 -19.13 0.72 -24.57
C TRP A 309 -19.96 -0.52 -24.84
N ALA A 310 -20.27 -0.82 -26.11
CA ALA A 310 -21.04 -2.01 -26.47
C ALA A 310 -20.31 -3.30 -26.04
N HIS A 311 -19.01 -3.38 -26.32
CA HIS A 311 -18.18 -4.50 -25.92
C HIS A 311 -18.08 -4.62 -24.39
N ALA A 312 -17.93 -3.51 -23.66
CA ALA A 312 -17.93 -3.55 -22.20
C ALA A 312 -19.25 -4.11 -21.67
N VAL A 313 -20.38 -3.62 -22.17
CA VAL A 313 -21.73 -4.07 -21.78
C VAL A 313 -21.93 -5.57 -22.05
N GLU A 314 -21.50 -6.08 -23.19
CA GLU A 314 -21.66 -7.50 -23.55
C GLU A 314 -20.83 -8.44 -22.66
N ASN A 315 -19.73 -7.96 -22.09
CA ASN A 315 -18.82 -8.76 -21.26
C ASN A 315 -19.10 -8.67 -19.76
N ILE A 316 -20.11 -7.92 -19.35
CA ILE A 316 -20.51 -7.83 -17.95
C ILE A 316 -21.11 -9.17 -17.48
N SER A 317 -20.69 -9.63 -16.29
CA SER A 317 -21.15 -10.90 -15.73
C SER A 317 -22.44 -10.83 -14.90
N ASP A 318 -22.85 -9.63 -14.47
CA ASP A 318 -23.99 -9.40 -13.56
C ASP A 318 -24.99 -8.36 -14.12
N GLY A 319 -26.03 -8.06 -13.35
CA GLY A 319 -27.01 -7.03 -13.71
C GLY A 319 -26.51 -5.61 -13.42
N PHE A 320 -27.23 -4.61 -13.94
CA PHE A 320 -26.98 -3.21 -13.61
C PHE A 320 -27.62 -2.83 -12.26
N PRO A 321 -26.95 -2.04 -11.42
CA PRO A 321 -27.51 -1.56 -10.16
C PRO A 321 -28.73 -0.65 -10.38
N GLU A 322 -29.75 -0.77 -9.54
CA GLU A 322 -31.00 0.00 -9.68
C GLU A 322 -30.80 1.51 -9.44
N ILE A 323 -29.99 1.89 -8.45
CA ILE A 323 -29.83 3.29 -7.99
C ILE A 323 -29.33 4.22 -9.11
N SER A 324 -28.43 3.74 -9.97
CA SER A 324 -27.84 4.51 -11.07
C SER A 324 -28.36 4.10 -12.45
N ARG A 325 -29.38 3.23 -12.50
CA ARG A 325 -29.87 2.62 -13.73
C ARG A 325 -30.32 3.67 -14.74
N SER A 326 -31.18 4.62 -14.35
CA SER A 326 -31.71 5.62 -15.28
C SER A 326 -30.62 6.51 -15.90
N SER A 327 -29.65 6.97 -15.11
CA SER A 327 -28.54 7.79 -15.60
C SER A 327 -27.63 7.00 -16.55
N LEU A 328 -27.26 5.77 -16.17
CA LEU A 328 -26.43 4.92 -17.02
C LEU A 328 -27.16 4.57 -18.32
N MET A 329 -28.40 4.09 -18.26
CA MET A 329 -29.16 3.73 -19.47
C MET A 329 -29.33 4.94 -20.40
N SER A 330 -29.56 6.13 -19.85
CA SER A 330 -29.64 7.36 -20.64
C SER A 330 -28.32 7.71 -21.32
N LEU A 331 -27.20 7.57 -20.62
CA LEU A 331 -25.86 7.78 -21.19
C LEU A 331 -25.60 6.79 -22.33
N LEU A 332 -25.86 5.49 -22.11
CA LEU A 332 -25.65 4.44 -23.11
C LEU A 332 -26.53 4.65 -24.35
N MET A 333 -27.79 5.06 -24.16
CA MET A 333 -28.68 5.46 -25.25
C MET A 333 -28.12 6.68 -26.01
N ALA A 334 -27.66 7.71 -25.30
CA ALA A 334 -27.10 8.90 -25.92
C ALA A 334 -25.85 8.60 -26.75
N ILE A 335 -24.96 7.72 -26.28
CA ILE A 335 -23.79 7.24 -27.03
C ILE A 335 -24.24 6.54 -28.32
N ALA A 336 -25.20 5.61 -28.22
CA ALA A 336 -25.71 4.85 -29.36
C ALA A 336 -26.39 5.75 -30.42
N LEU A 337 -27.11 6.78 -29.98
CA LEU A 337 -27.73 7.77 -30.87
C LEU A 337 -26.74 8.73 -31.52
N SER A 338 -25.63 9.04 -30.84
CA SER A 338 -24.62 10.00 -31.31
C SER A 338 -23.66 9.39 -32.32
N GLN A 339 -23.22 8.14 -32.09
CA GLN A 339 -22.27 7.42 -32.94
C GLN A 339 -22.84 6.05 -33.37
N PRO A 340 -23.92 6.04 -34.17
CA PRO A 340 -24.53 4.79 -34.60
C PRO A 340 -23.63 4.06 -35.61
N SER A 341 -23.29 2.82 -35.31
CA SER A 341 -22.47 1.98 -36.19
C SER A 341 -22.73 0.49 -35.94
N PRO A 342 -22.60 -0.39 -36.94
CA PRO A 342 -22.74 -1.83 -36.73
C PRO A 342 -21.84 -2.32 -35.59
N GLY A 343 -22.40 -3.04 -34.62
CA GLY A 343 -21.75 -3.45 -33.37
C GLY A 343 -22.20 -2.66 -32.13
N CYS A 344 -22.87 -1.51 -32.29
CA CYS A 344 -23.37 -0.72 -31.15
C CYS A 344 -24.79 -1.12 -30.69
N GLU A 345 -25.40 -2.11 -31.33
CA GLU A 345 -26.75 -2.59 -31.02
C GLU A 345 -26.97 -3.01 -29.56
N PRO A 346 -25.99 -3.63 -28.86
CA PRO A 346 -26.14 -3.97 -27.45
C PRO A 346 -26.53 -2.77 -26.60
N LEU A 347 -25.99 -1.58 -26.88
CA LEU A 347 -26.33 -0.35 -26.17
C LEU A 347 -27.82 0.00 -26.31
N PHE A 348 -28.36 -0.10 -27.52
CA PHE A 348 -29.78 0.13 -27.75
C PHE A 348 -30.64 -0.92 -27.03
N LEU A 349 -30.26 -2.19 -27.11
CA LEU A 349 -31.01 -3.31 -26.53
C LEU A 349 -31.16 -3.18 -25.01
N ILE A 350 -30.11 -2.77 -24.30
CA ILE A 350 -30.16 -2.67 -22.84
C ILE A 350 -30.84 -1.38 -22.35
N SER A 351 -30.77 -0.30 -23.14
CA SER A 351 -31.17 1.04 -22.67
C SER A 351 -32.54 1.48 -23.15
N PHE A 352 -32.99 1.06 -24.33
CA PHE A 352 -34.16 1.63 -25.00
C PHE A 352 -35.43 1.59 -24.17
N GLU A 353 -35.84 0.42 -23.72
CA GLU A 353 -37.09 0.24 -22.98
C GLU A 353 -37.06 0.99 -21.64
N THR A 354 -35.91 1.02 -20.96
CA THR A 354 -35.74 1.76 -19.70
C THR A 354 -35.85 3.27 -19.93
N VAL A 355 -35.10 3.81 -20.88
CA VAL A 355 -35.11 5.25 -21.18
C VAL A 355 -36.49 5.68 -21.70
N HIS A 356 -37.14 4.88 -22.54
CA HIS A 356 -38.48 5.17 -23.02
C HIS A 356 -39.50 5.22 -21.87
N SER A 357 -39.47 4.25 -20.95
CA SER A 357 -40.35 4.24 -19.78
C SER A 357 -40.08 5.41 -18.84
N ASP A 358 -38.81 5.75 -18.61
CA ASP A 358 -38.44 6.90 -17.77
C ASP A 358 -38.86 8.23 -18.41
N MET A 359 -38.77 8.36 -19.75
CA MET A 359 -39.30 9.52 -20.47
C MET A 359 -40.81 9.64 -20.34
N GLU A 360 -41.54 8.53 -20.50
CA GLU A 360 -43.00 8.49 -20.39
C GLU A 360 -43.46 8.95 -18.99
N ARG A 361 -42.72 8.56 -17.95
CA ARG A 361 -43.00 8.91 -16.56
C ARG A 361 -42.40 10.24 -16.13
N SER A 362 -41.69 10.94 -17.01
CA SER A 362 -40.91 12.15 -16.68
C SER A 362 -39.94 11.92 -15.50
N ALA A 363 -39.35 10.72 -15.43
CA ALA A 363 -38.48 10.25 -14.36
C ALA A 363 -36.98 10.37 -14.71
N LEU A 364 -36.64 10.89 -15.90
CA LEU A 364 -35.25 11.10 -16.28
C LEU A 364 -34.57 12.17 -15.40
N PRO A 365 -33.35 11.93 -14.92
CA PRO A 365 -32.53 12.97 -14.31
C PRO A 365 -32.29 14.14 -15.28
N THR A 366 -32.20 15.37 -14.77
CA THR A 366 -32.08 16.59 -15.59
C THR A 366 -30.93 16.52 -16.60
N LYS A 367 -29.73 16.12 -16.16
CA LYS A 367 -28.55 16.00 -17.05
C LYS A 367 -28.74 14.93 -18.13
N ALA A 368 -29.35 13.81 -17.79
CA ALA A 368 -29.68 12.75 -18.74
C ALA A 368 -30.70 13.22 -19.79
N PHE A 369 -31.71 13.98 -19.34
CA PHE A 369 -32.69 14.60 -20.23
C PHE A 369 -32.05 15.61 -21.19
N GLU A 370 -31.18 16.49 -20.70
CA GLU A 370 -30.47 17.47 -21.53
C GLU A 370 -29.63 16.78 -22.61
N ASN A 371 -28.81 15.80 -22.23
CA ASN A 371 -27.97 15.02 -23.16
C ASN A 371 -28.81 14.32 -24.24
N LEU A 372 -29.91 13.66 -23.84
CA LEU A 372 -30.76 12.93 -24.79
C LEU A 372 -31.55 13.88 -25.69
N SER A 373 -32.19 14.91 -25.13
CA SER A 373 -33.09 15.80 -25.86
C SER A 373 -32.42 16.53 -27.03
N ALA A 374 -31.11 16.82 -26.90
CA ALA A 374 -30.29 17.41 -27.95
C ALA A 374 -30.05 16.48 -29.15
N LEU A 375 -30.13 15.17 -28.94
CA LEU A 375 -29.95 14.14 -29.97
C LEU A 375 -31.25 13.73 -30.66
N LEU A 376 -32.39 14.14 -30.11
CA LEU A 376 -33.70 13.75 -30.62
C LEU A 376 -34.11 14.62 -31.83
N PRO A 377 -34.65 14.00 -32.89
CA PRO A 377 -35.01 14.70 -34.12
C PRO A 377 -36.03 15.80 -33.85
N TRP A 378 -35.94 16.88 -34.62
CA TRP A 378 -36.98 17.89 -34.67
C TRP A 378 -38.18 17.35 -35.44
N VAL A 379 -39.37 17.51 -34.85
CA VAL A 379 -40.64 17.15 -35.49
C VAL A 379 -41.53 18.38 -35.57
N HIS A 380 -42.62 18.31 -36.32
CA HIS A 380 -43.57 19.41 -36.40
C HIS A 380 -43.98 19.91 -35.01
N TRP A 381 -44.10 21.23 -34.85
CA TRP A 381 -44.24 21.91 -33.55
C TRP A 381 -45.33 21.32 -32.64
N TRP A 382 -46.45 20.86 -33.18
CA TRP A 382 -47.55 20.26 -32.41
C TRP A 382 -47.25 18.85 -31.87
N ARG A 383 -46.16 18.19 -32.32
CA ARG A 383 -45.64 16.90 -31.79
C ARG A 383 -44.30 17.05 -31.09
N GLN A 384 -43.73 18.26 -31.02
CA GLN A 384 -42.40 18.48 -30.46
C GLN A 384 -42.33 18.14 -28.96
N TRP A 385 -43.47 18.22 -28.26
CA TRP A 385 -43.62 17.85 -26.86
C TRP A 385 -43.61 16.34 -26.62
N ASP A 386 -43.88 15.50 -27.64
CA ASP A 386 -43.91 14.04 -27.51
C ASP A 386 -42.50 13.47 -27.61
N LEU A 387 -41.81 13.49 -26.48
CA LEU A 387 -40.45 13.02 -26.31
C LEU A 387 -40.30 11.52 -26.61
N CYS A 388 -41.27 10.70 -26.17
CA CYS A 388 -41.28 9.26 -26.43
C CYS A 388 -41.38 8.96 -27.93
N TYR A 389 -42.22 9.71 -28.67
CA TYR A 389 -42.26 9.60 -30.13
C TYR A 389 -40.95 10.01 -30.77
N ARG A 390 -40.35 11.13 -30.34
CA ARG A 390 -39.05 11.58 -30.88
C ARG A 390 -37.94 10.57 -30.59
N LEU A 391 -37.91 9.92 -29.43
CA LEU A 391 -36.98 8.83 -29.11
C LEU A 391 -37.18 7.63 -30.04
N ARG A 392 -38.43 7.14 -30.20
CA ARG A 392 -38.74 6.06 -31.13
C ARG A 392 -38.27 6.40 -32.56
N LEU A 393 -38.56 7.61 -33.02
CA LEU A 393 -38.15 8.10 -34.34
C LEU A 393 -36.62 8.15 -34.48
N ALA A 394 -35.90 8.63 -33.46
CA ALA A 394 -34.44 8.67 -33.44
C ALA A 394 -33.85 7.26 -33.59
N VAL A 395 -34.30 6.32 -32.75
CA VAL A 395 -33.81 4.93 -32.75
C VAL A 395 -34.09 4.26 -34.09
N VAL A 396 -35.32 4.34 -34.61
CA VAL A 396 -35.68 3.76 -35.92
C VAL A 396 -34.80 4.35 -37.03
N SER A 397 -34.62 5.67 -37.04
CA SER A 397 -33.78 6.34 -38.04
C SER A 397 -32.34 5.84 -37.96
N ARG A 398 -31.76 5.69 -36.76
CA ARG A 398 -30.40 5.17 -36.59
C ARG A 398 -30.25 3.74 -37.10
N PHE A 399 -31.19 2.85 -36.79
CA PHE A 399 -31.17 1.47 -37.27
C PHE A 399 -31.24 1.39 -38.81
N VAL A 400 -32.15 2.15 -39.42
CA VAL A 400 -32.38 2.13 -40.87
C VAL A 400 -31.22 2.78 -41.64
N GLU A 401 -30.73 3.93 -41.19
CA GLU A 401 -29.71 4.71 -41.88
C GLU A 401 -28.33 4.04 -41.79
N ASN A 402 -27.98 3.49 -40.61
CA ASN A 402 -26.69 2.87 -40.35
C ASN A 402 -26.67 1.36 -40.60
N ARG A 403 -27.78 0.80 -41.10
CA ARG A 403 -27.94 -0.62 -41.45
C ARG A 403 -27.60 -1.54 -40.28
N LEU A 404 -28.04 -1.17 -39.08
CA LEU A 404 -27.85 -1.97 -37.87
C LEU A 404 -28.61 -3.31 -37.97
N SER A 405 -28.32 -4.23 -37.06
CA SER A 405 -28.90 -5.56 -37.06
C SER A 405 -30.42 -5.55 -36.95
N VAL A 406 -31.06 -6.19 -37.93
CA VAL A 406 -32.52 -6.37 -37.97
C VAL A 406 -33.00 -7.27 -36.83
N LYS A 407 -32.20 -8.27 -36.45
CA LYS A 407 -32.47 -9.12 -35.27
C LYS A 407 -32.43 -8.31 -33.97
N ALA A 408 -31.48 -7.38 -33.85
CA ALA A 408 -31.44 -6.49 -32.69
C ALA A 408 -32.63 -5.53 -32.69
N PHE A 409 -33.05 -5.04 -33.86
CA PHE A 409 -34.23 -4.17 -33.96
C PHE A 409 -35.51 -4.86 -33.42
N SER A 410 -35.73 -6.14 -33.72
CA SER A 410 -36.84 -6.91 -33.13
C SER A 410 -36.72 -7.13 -31.62
N GLY A 411 -35.51 -7.04 -31.06
CA GLY A 411 -35.22 -7.25 -29.64
C GLY A 411 -35.21 -5.97 -28.81
N LEU A 412 -35.52 -4.80 -29.40
CA LEU A 412 -35.43 -3.51 -28.70
C LEU A 412 -36.38 -3.39 -27.50
N SER A 413 -37.51 -4.07 -27.52
CA SER A 413 -38.54 -3.94 -26.50
C SER A 413 -39.25 -5.27 -26.27
N SER A 414 -39.50 -5.61 -25.01
CA SER A 414 -40.36 -6.74 -24.64
C SER A 414 -41.85 -6.41 -24.81
N ASP A 415 -42.23 -5.13 -24.73
CA ASP A 415 -43.59 -4.68 -25.00
C ASP A 415 -43.94 -4.80 -26.50
N ARG A 416 -44.96 -5.64 -26.78
CA ARG A 416 -45.51 -5.85 -28.12
C ARG A 416 -46.05 -4.57 -28.74
N ARG A 417 -46.65 -3.67 -27.95
CA ARG A 417 -47.18 -2.41 -28.45
C ARG A 417 -46.05 -1.51 -28.93
N LEU A 418 -45.03 -1.29 -28.09
CA LEU A 418 -43.88 -0.48 -28.44
C LEU A 418 -43.14 -1.05 -29.68
N CYS A 419 -43.02 -2.38 -29.78
CA CYS A 419 -42.51 -3.04 -30.99
C CYS A 419 -43.31 -2.73 -32.25
N LEU A 420 -44.65 -2.71 -32.19
CA LEU A 420 -45.50 -2.35 -33.33
C LEU A 420 -45.30 -0.88 -33.72
N GLU A 421 -45.26 0.02 -32.75
CA GLU A 421 -45.04 1.46 -32.98
C GLU A 421 -43.69 1.72 -33.68
N LEU A 422 -42.61 1.03 -33.27
CA LEU A 422 -41.31 1.12 -33.94
C LEU A 422 -41.36 0.64 -35.40
N ARG A 423 -42.09 -0.45 -35.67
CA ARG A 423 -42.28 -0.98 -37.03
C ARG A 423 -43.12 -0.05 -37.90
N GLU A 424 -44.15 0.56 -37.34
CA GLU A 424 -44.98 1.55 -38.04
C GLU A 424 -44.13 2.75 -38.48
N ILE A 425 -43.33 3.32 -37.57
CA ILE A 425 -42.40 4.41 -37.88
C ILE A 425 -41.41 4.00 -38.99
N ALA A 426 -40.83 2.79 -38.90
CA ALA A 426 -39.93 2.31 -39.94
C ALA A 426 -40.64 2.15 -41.30
N ALA A 427 -41.92 1.73 -41.30
CA ALA A 427 -42.72 1.56 -42.50
C ALA A 427 -43.12 2.89 -43.17
N GLU A 428 -42.97 4.04 -42.53
CA GLU A 428 -43.29 5.34 -43.15
C GLU A 428 -42.34 5.70 -44.30
N THR A 429 -41.10 5.17 -44.31
CA THR A 429 -40.09 5.49 -45.32
C THR A 429 -39.78 4.33 -46.27
N LYS A 430 -39.37 4.63 -47.50
CA LYS A 430 -38.94 3.59 -48.47
C LYS A 430 -37.76 2.76 -47.93
N LYS A 431 -36.79 3.41 -47.30
CA LYS A 431 -35.61 2.75 -46.70
C LYS A 431 -36.03 1.83 -45.56
N GLY A 432 -36.90 2.29 -44.66
CA GLY A 432 -37.37 1.50 -43.54
C GLY A 432 -38.26 0.32 -43.96
N LYS A 433 -39.14 0.47 -44.96
CA LYS A 433 -39.83 -0.68 -45.59
C LYS A 433 -38.85 -1.73 -46.13
N SER A 434 -37.79 -1.28 -46.82
CA SER A 434 -36.75 -2.19 -47.31
C SER A 434 -35.95 -2.86 -46.19
N TYR A 435 -35.76 -2.15 -45.07
CA TYR A 435 -35.11 -2.67 -43.87
C TYR A 435 -35.99 -3.75 -43.20
N LEU A 436 -37.28 -3.49 -43.02
CA LEU A 436 -38.25 -4.43 -42.43
C LEU A 436 -38.44 -5.71 -43.26
N ARG A 437 -38.39 -5.64 -44.60
CA ARG A 437 -38.44 -6.85 -45.44
C ARG A 437 -37.31 -7.84 -45.17
N LYS A 438 -36.19 -7.38 -44.62
CA LYS A 438 -35.10 -8.28 -44.20
C LYS A 438 -35.44 -8.99 -42.89
N LEU A 439 -36.31 -8.41 -42.06
CA LEU A 439 -36.79 -8.98 -40.79
C LEU A 439 -37.70 -10.18 -41.05
N GLU A 440 -38.57 -10.08 -42.05
CA GLU A 440 -39.51 -11.14 -42.45
C GLU A 440 -38.84 -12.37 -43.09
N ARG A 441 -37.51 -12.32 -43.30
CA ARG A 441 -36.71 -13.44 -43.83
C ARG A 441 -35.96 -14.21 -42.75
N TYR A 442 -36.00 -13.72 -41.51
CA TYR A 442 -35.57 -14.42 -40.30
C TYR A 442 -36.81 -14.97 -39.60
#